data_AF-A0A922XP65-F1
#
_entry.id   AF-A0A922XP65-F1
#
_cell.length_a   1.000
_cell.length_b   1.000
_cell.length_c   1.000
_cell.angle_alpha   90.00
_cell.angle_beta   90.00
_cell.angle_gamma   90.00
#
_symmetry.space_group_name_H-M   'P 1'
#
loop_
_entity.id
_entity.type
_entity.pdbx_description
1 polymer ?
#
loop_
_entity_poly.entity_id
_entity_poly.type
_entity_poly.pdbx_seq_one_letter_code
_entity_poly.pdbx_strand_id
1 'polypeptide(L)'
;MGVLRFYRYINILSIDVAIGAIVNALFFAQLFNVHILLPGIASLGLAVWIIYTTDHLRDAKRLKEEAATERHRFHQRHFRIILRLLYVAMLVELVLIFFLRKPVFYGGLWLSGGVVIYILINRWLRFFKEITGALLYSCGVMLPALSFRQASLTSADQLMIVQFV
;
A
#
# COMPACT_ATOMS: atom_id res chain seq x y z
N MET A 1 -13.89 -14.62 -22.33
CA MET A 1 -12.55 -15.04 -21.86
C MET A 1 -11.56 -13.89 -21.57
N GLY A 2 -11.72 -12.68 -22.13
CA GLY A 2 -10.76 -11.57 -21.91
C GLY A 2 -10.80 -10.90 -20.53
N VAL A 3 -11.99 -10.63 -19.98
CA VAL A 3 -12.16 -9.85 -18.72
C VAL A 3 -11.55 -10.54 -17.50
N LEU A 4 -11.83 -11.84 -17.31
CA LEU A 4 -11.26 -12.62 -16.20
C LEU A 4 -9.73 -12.68 -16.27
N ARG A 5 -9.18 -12.76 -17.49
CA ARG A 5 -7.73 -12.81 -17.70
C ARG A 5 -7.08 -11.47 -17.37
N PHE A 6 -7.73 -10.36 -17.72
CA PHE A 6 -7.28 -9.00 -17.39
C PHE A 6 -7.31 -8.75 -15.87
N TYR A 7 -8.43 -9.05 -15.22
CA TYR A 7 -8.55 -8.93 -13.76
C TYR A 7 -7.48 -9.76 -13.03
N ARG A 8 -7.18 -10.94 -13.54
CA ARG A 8 -6.13 -11.79 -12.97
C ARG A 8 -4.75 -11.11 -12.99
N TYR A 9 -4.39 -10.39 -14.05
CA TYR A 9 -3.12 -9.65 -14.07
C TYR A 9 -3.11 -8.49 -13.08
N ILE A 10 -4.23 -7.77 -12.95
CA ILE A 10 -4.40 -6.71 -11.95
C ILE A 10 -4.15 -7.27 -10.55
N ASN A 11 -4.78 -8.40 -10.22
CA ASN A 11 -4.65 -9.03 -8.91
C ASN A 11 -3.24 -9.62 -8.68
N ILE A 12 -2.65 -10.25 -9.70
CA ILE A 12 -1.28 -10.79 -9.59
C ILE A 12 -0.30 -9.66 -9.29
N LEU A 13 -0.42 -8.52 -9.98
CA LEU A 13 0.45 -7.37 -9.80
C LEU A 13 0.05 -6.45 -8.63
N SER A 14 -0.98 -6.83 -7.85
CA SER A 14 -1.48 -6.04 -6.70
C SER A 14 -1.94 -4.63 -7.04
N ILE A 15 -2.38 -4.42 -8.28
CA ILE A 15 -2.91 -3.14 -8.75
C ILE A 15 -4.29 -2.88 -8.13
N ASP A 16 -5.08 -3.94 -7.93
CA ASP A 16 -6.35 -3.89 -7.20
C ASP A 16 -6.17 -3.39 -5.76
N VAL A 17 -5.12 -3.84 -5.07
CA VAL A 17 -4.81 -3.42 -3.69
C VAL A 17 -4.46 -1.93 -3.64
N ALA A 18 -3.62 -1.45 -4.59
CA ALA A 18 -3.26 -0.04 -4.69
C ALA A 18 -4.47 0.85 -5.00
N ILE A 19 -5.33 0.41 -5.94
CA ILE A 19 -6.59 1.11 -6.25
C ILE A 19 -7.52 1.11 -5.03
N GLY A 20 -7.63 -0.01 -4.33
CA GLY A 20 -8.39 -0.11 -3.08
C GLY A 20 -7.91 0.91 -2.05
N ALA A 21 -6.60 1.09 -1.89
CA ALA A 21 -6.05 2.08 -0.97
C ALA A 21 -6.44 3.51 -1.37
N ILE A 22 -6.34 3.84 -2.66
CA ILE A 22 -6.77 5.13 -3.20
C ILE A 22 -8.26 5.37 -2.95
N VAL A 23 -9.11 4.40 -3.27
CA VAL A 23 -10.57 4.50 -3.10
C VAL A 23 -10.92 4.71 -1.63
N ASN A 24 -10.32 3.96 -0.72
CA ASN A 24 -10.57 4.13 0.72
C ASN A 24 -10.06 5.49 1.22
N ALA A 25 -8.92 5.98 0.73
CA ALA A 25 -8.43 7.30 1.13
C ALA A 25 -9.35 8.42 0.65
N LEU A 26 -9.90 8.29 -0.56
CA LEU A 26 -10.92 9.20 -1.08
C LEU A 26 -12.23 9.11 -0.29
N PHE A 27 -12.65 7.92 0.14
CA PHE A 27 -13.79 7.73 1.03
C PHE A 27 -13.59 8.48 2.35
N PHE A 28 -12.46 8.32 3.02
CA PHE A 28 -12.16 9.06 4.26
C PHE A 28 -12.01 10.57 4.02
N ALA A 29 -11.50 10.97 2.86
CA ALA A 29 -11.45 12.38 2.47
C ALA A 29 -12.85 12.98 2.37
N GLN A 30 -13.80 12.27 1.74
CA GLN A 30 -15.19 12.67 1.69
C GLN A 30 -15.84 12.67 3.08
N LEU A 31 -15.59 11.63 3.89
CA LEU A 31 -16.14 11.50 5.24
C LEU A 31 -15.73 12.68 6.14
N PHE A 32 -14.47 13.10 6.08
CA PHE A 32 -13.94 14.20 6.89
C PHE A 32 -14.00 15.57 6.19
N ASN A 33 -14.62 15.64 5.01
CA ASN A 33 -14.71 16.84 4.18
C ASN A 33 -13.33 17.50 3.93
N VAL A 34 -12.34 16.67 3.59
CA VAL A 34 -10.96 17.03 3.31
C VAL A 34 -10.66 16.86 1.82
N HIS A 35 -9.91 17.81 1.26
CA HIS A 35 -9.38 17.67 -0.09
C HIS A 35 -7.94 17.12 -0.07
N ILE A 36 -7.74 15.94 -0.65
CA ILE A 36 -6.40 15.35 -0.87
C ILE A 36 -5.89 15.79 -2.24
N LEU A 37 -4.68 16.35 -2.30
CA LEU A 37 -4.05 16.70 -3.58
C LEU A 37 -3.62 15.44 -4.35
N LEU A 38 -3.64 15.52 -5.68
CA LEU A 38 -3.28 14.42 -6.56
C LEU A 38 -1.91 13.77 -6.24
N PRO A 39 -0.83 14.53 -5.91
CA PRO A 39 0.44 13.91 -5.52
C PRO A 39 0.33 13.02 -4.28
N GLY A 40 -0.53 13.36 -3.31
CA GLY A 40 -0.77 12.54 -2.11
C GLY A 40 -1.51 11.25 -2.43
N ILE A 41 -2.51 11.31 -3.32
CA ILE A 41 -3.24 10.12 -3.79
C ILE A 41 -2.31 9.20 -4.58
N ALA A 42 -1.53 9.77 -5.51
CA ALA A 42 -0.57 9.02 -6.32
C ALA A 42 0.51 8.37 -5.45
N SER A 43 1.05 9.11 -4.48
CA SER A 43 2.05 8.61 -3.52
C SER A 43 1.49 7.46 -2.68
N LEU A 44 0.26 7.56 -2.17
CA LEU A 44 -0.37 6.47 -1.43
C LEU A 44 -0.50 5.19 -2.28
N GLY A 45 -1.06 5.30 -3.48
CA GLY A 45 -1.23 4.15 -4.37
C GLY A 45 0.11 3.51 -4.75
N LEU A 46 1.10 4.35 -5.07
CA LEU A 46 2.43 3.90 -5.45
C LEU A 46 3.18 3.25 -4.28
N ALA A 47 3.09 3.83 -3.08
CA ALA A 47 3.64 3.25 -1.86
C ALA A 47 3.05 1.87 -1.56
N VAL A 48 1.73 1.72 -1.61
CA VAL A 48 1.06 0.41 -1.42
C VAL A 48 1.54 -0.59 -2.47
N TRP A 49 1.60 -0.18 -3.74
CA TRP A 49 2.09 -1.05 -4.81
C TRP A 49 3.54 -1.48 -4.61
N ILE A 50 4.43 -0.55 -4.23
CA ILE A 50 5.84 -0.82 -3.91
C ILE A 50 5.96 -1.84 -2.77
N ILE A 51 5.19 -1.68 -1.69
CA ILE A 51 5.22 -2.56 -0.52
C ILE A 51 4.80 -3.98 -0.90
N TYR A 52 3.64 -4.14 -1.56
CA TYR A 52 3.12 -5.44 -1.96
C TYR A 52 3.99 -6.13 -3.01
N THR A 53 4.50 -5.38 -3.99
CA THR A 53 5.41 -5.92 -5.01
C THR A 53 6.73 -6.37 -4.37
N THR A 54 7.24 -5.63 -3.39
CA THR A 54 8.44 -6.00 -2.63
C THR A 54 8.22 -7.30 -1.85
N ASP A 55 7.09 -7.44 -1.15
CA ASP A 55 6.75 -8.67 -0.42
C ASP A 55 6.69 -9.88 -1.38
N HIS A 56 5.99 -9.75 -2.50
CA HIS A 56 5.88 -10.82 -3.51
C HIS A 56 7.23 -11.18 -4.16
N LEU A 57 8.09 -10.21 -4.46
CA LEU A 57 9.43 -10.50 -4.99
C LEU A 57 10.32 -11.19 -3.96
N ARG A 58 10.23 -10.81 -2.68
CA ARG A 58 10.98 -11.47 -1.59
C ARG A 58 10.55 -12.92 -1.42
N ASP A 59 9.25 -13.19 -1.49
CA ASP A 59 8.70 -14.54 -1.39
C ASP A 59 9.06 -15.38 -2.63
N ALA A 60 8.98 -14.81 -3.84
CA ALA A 60 9.41 -15.46 -5.08
C ALA A 60 10.89 -15.87 -5.06
N LYS A 61 11.77 -15.04 -4.48
CA LYS A 61 13.22 -15.33 -4.37
C LYS A 61 13.54 -16.46 -3.38
N ARG A 62 12.67 -16.71 -2.38
CA ARG A 62 12.91 -17.72 -1.34
C ARG A 62 12.52 -19.13 -1.77
N LEU A 63 11.57 -19.26 -2.68
CA LEU A 63 11.11 -20.53 -3.23
C LEU A 63 12.18 -21.09 -4.18
N LYS A 64 12.83 -22.20 -3.78
CA LYS A 64 13.83 -22.91 -4.60
C LYS A 64 13.19 -23.82 -5.66
N GLU A 65 11.94 -24.21 -5.44
CA GLU A 65 11.14 -25.03 -6.34
C GLU A 65 10.08 -24.17 -7.05
N GLU A 66 9.46 -24.70 -8.10
CA GLU A 66 8.35 -24.03 -8.77
C GLU A 66 7.27 -23.67 -7.75
N ALA A 67 6.92 -22.39 -7.69
CA ALA A 67 5.95 -21.95 -6.69
C ALA A 67 4.57 -22.61 -6.91
N ALA A 68 3.89 -22.96 -5.82
CA ALA A 68 2.58 -23.60 -5.89
C ALA A 68 1.47 -22.67 -6.41
N THR A 69 1.58 -21.35 -6.16
CA THR A 69 0.56 -20.37 -6.58
C THR A 69 0.94 -19.68 -7.89
N GLU A 70 -0.08 -19.34 -8.70
CA GLU A 70 0.10 -18.63 -9.98
C GLU A 70 0.79 -17.27 -9.78
N ARG A 71 0.45 -16.56 -8.70
CA ARG A 71 1.04 -15.27 -8.35
C ARG A 71 2.55 -15.36 -8.11
N HIS A 72 2.99 -16.34 -7.31
CA HIS A 72 4.41 -16.54 -7.05
C HIS A 72 5.15 -17.01 -8.29
N ARG A 73 4.58 -17.92 -9.10
CA ARG A 73 5.18 -18.34 -10.38
C ARG A 73 5.37 -17.16 -11.33
N PHE A 74 4.39 -16.26 -11.42
CA PHE A 74 4.51 -15.08 -12.27
C PHE A 74 5.67 -14.18 -11.84
N HIS A 75 5.82 -13.94 -10.52
CA HIS A 75 6.90 -13.13 -9.96
C HIS A 75 8.28 -13.80 -10.07
N GLN A 76 8.36 -15.12 -9.93
CA GLN A 76 9.59 -15.87 -10.19
C GLN A 76 10.01 -15.75 -11.66
N ARG A 77 9.07 -16.00 -12.59
CA ARG A 77 9.35 -15.98 -14.04
C ARG A 77 9.73 -14.59 -14.56
N HIS A 78 9.09 -13.54 -14.08
CA HIS A 78 9.30 -12.16 -14.55
C HIS A 78 10.10 -11.30 -13.55
N PHE A 79 10.82 -11.92 -12.62
CA PHE A 79 11.48 -11.27 -11.50
C PHE A 79 12.26 -10.00 -11.90
N ARG A 80 13.12 -10.10 -12.92
CA ARG A 80 13.96 -8.97 -13.36
C ARG A 80 13.14 -7.79 -13.91
N ILE A 81 12.05 -8.05 -14.62
CA ILE A 81 11.20 -7.01 -15.19
C ILE A 81 10.44 -6.31 -14.08
N ILE A 82 9.82 -7.08 -13.18
CA ILE A 82 9.07 -6.54 -12.04
C ILE A 82 10.01 -5.76 -11.11
N LEU A 83 11.24 -6.23 -10.90
CA LEU A 83 12.24 -5.52 -10.13
C LEU A 83 12.61 -4.16 -10.76
N ARG A 84 12.75 -4.07 -12.09
CA ARG A 84 12.97 -2.79 -12.77
C ARG A 84 11.78 -1.85 -12.61
N LEU A 85 10.56 -2.36 -12.75
CA LEU A 85 9.35 -1.56 -12.53
C LEU A 85 9.26 -1.06 -11.09
N LEU A 86 9.66 -1.89 -10.12
CA LEU A 86 9.77 -1.50 -8.72
C LEU A 86 10.77 -0.35 -8.52
N TYR A 87 11.95 -0.41 -9.15
CA TYR A 87 12.92 0.69 -9.10
C TYR A 87 12.37 1.98 -9.72
N VAL A 88 11.71 1.89 -10.87
CA VAL A 88 11.07 3.06 -11.51
C VAL A 88 10.01 3.65 -10.59
N ALA A 89 9.16 2.81 -9.98
CA ALA A 89 8.16 3.26 -9.02
C ALA A 89 8.78 3.97 -7.83
N MET A 90 9.87 3.44 -7.24
CA MET A 90 10.56 4.11 -6.14
C MET A 90 11.15 5.47 -6.55
N LEU A 91 11.65 5.61 -7.78
CA LEU A 91 12.13 6.90 -8.29
C LEU A 91 10.98 7.91 -8.47
N VAL A 92 9.84 7.46 -9.00
CA VAL A 92 8.65 8.30 -9.13
C VAL A 92 8.15 8.71 -7.74
N GLU A 93 8.12 7.80 -6.77
CA GLU A 93 7.74 8.10 -5.39
C GLU A 93 8.66 9.15 -4.76
N LEU A 94 9.97 9.04 -4.99
CA LEU A 94 10.94 10.03 -4.52
C LEU A 94 10.66 11.42 -5.09
N VAL A 95 10.22 11.52 -6.35
CA VAL A 95 9.81 12.78 -6.96
C VAL A 95 8.49 13.28 -6.36
N LEU A 96 7.49 12.41 -6.19
CA LEU A 96 6.18 12.76 -5.63
C LEU A 96 6.30 13.35 -4.21
N ILE A 97 7.24 12.86 -3.41
CA ILE A 97 7.51 13.33 -2.05
C ILE A 97 7.74 14.84 -1.99
N PHE A 98 8.41 15.45 -2.99
CA PHE A 98 8.64 16.90 -3.03
C PHE A 98 7.36 17.73 -3.22
N PHE A 99 6.29 17.11 -3.72
CA PHE A 99 4.99 17.75 -3.91
C PHE A 99 4.00 17.43 -2.79
N LEU A 100 4.42 16.68 -1.76
CA LEU A 100 3.58 16.37 -0.61
C LEU A 100 3.47 17.56 0.34
N ARG A 101 2.28 17.73 0.89
CA ARG A 101 2.04 18.66 2.00
C ARG A 101 2.73 18.12 3.27
N LYS A 102 3.35 19.02 4.04
CA LYS A 102 4.17 18.67 5.22
C LYS A 102 3.54 17.66 6.18
N PRO A 103 2.24 17.75 6.57
CA PRO A 103 1.64 16.78 7.49
C PRO A 103 1.66 15.34 6.95
N VAL A 104 1.35 15.17 5.65
CA VAL A 104 1.37 13.86 4.98
C VAL A 104 2.80 13.35 4.84
N PHE A 105 3.76 14.23 4.53
CA PHE A 105 5.17 13.85 4.44
C PHE A 105 5.71 13.28 5.76
N TYR A 106 5.51 13.99 6.89
CA TYR A 106 6.01 13.52 8.18
C TYR A 106 5.27 12.27 8.67
N GLY A 107 3.95 12.21 8.50
CA GLY A 107 3.20 11.00 8.83
C GLY A 107 3.61 9.80 7.96
N GLY A 108 3.85 10.05 6.68
CA GLY A 108 4.34 9.04 5.73
C GLY A 108 5.72 8.53 6.12
N LEU A 109 6.62 9.41 6.59
CA LEU A 109 7.93 9.02 7.08
C LEU A 109 7.83 8.08 8.29
N TRP A 110 6.97 8.39 9.27
CA TRP A 110 6.71 7.50 10.40
C TRP A 110 6.16 6.14 9.98
N LEU A 111 5.15 6.12 9.09
CA LEU A 111 4.59 4.87 8.59
C LEU A 111 5.61 4.06 7.78
N SER A 112 6.45 4.72 6.98
CA SER A 112 7.50 4.05 6.22
C SER A 112 8.51 3.35 7.14
N GLY A 113 8.84 3.96 8.28
CA GLY A 113 9.64 3.32 9.33
C GLY A 113 8.97 2.06 9.86
N GLY A 114 7.67 2.12 10.16
CA GLY A 114 6.86 0.97 10.57
C GLY A 114 6.83 -0.14 9.51
N VAL A 115 6.70 0.21 8.23
CA VAL A 115 6.74 -0.73 7.10
C VAL A 115 8.12 -1.39 6.98
N VAL A 116 9.21 -0.65 7.13
CA VAL A 116 10.57 -1.21 7.11
C VAL A 116 10.75 -2.21 8.25
N ILE A 117 10.33 -1.85 9.46
CA ILE A 117 10.33 -2.75 10.62
C ILE A 117 9.50 -4.00 10.32
N TYR A 118 8.30 -3.86 9.78
CA TYR A 118 7.46 -4.96 9.34
C TYR A 118 8.19 -5.87 8.34
N ILE A 119 8.77 -5.33 7.27
CA ILE A 119 9.50 -6.08 6.24
C ILE A 119 10.66 -6.87 6.86
N LEU A 120 11.36 -6.31 7.84
CA LEU A 120 12.49 -6.94 8.52
C LEU A 120 12.05 -8.03 9.51
N ILE A 121 11.08 -7.73 10.38
CA ILE A 121 10.59 -8.62 11.45
C ILE A 121 9.72 -9.75 10.90
N ASN A 122 9.02 -9.54 9.79
CA ASN A 122 8.24 -10.58 9.12
C ASN A 122 9.11 -11.79 8.70
N ARG A 123 10.44 -11.65 8.69
CA ARG A 123 11.36 -12.80 8.56
C ARG A 123 11.23 -13.80 9.73
N TRP A 124 10.85 -13.35 10.91
CA TRP A 124 10.88 -14.12 12.17
C TRP A 124 9.49 -14.35 12.78
N LEU A 125 8.54 -13.42 12.62
CA LEU A 125 7.22 -13.49 13.25
C LEU A 125 6.10 -13.64 12.21
N ARG A 126 6.00 -14.84 11.61
CA ARG A 126 4.97 -15.15 10.61
C ARG A 126 3.53 -15.00 11.13
N PHE A 127 3.30 -15.25 12.42
CA PHE A 127 1.96 -15.24 13.02
C PHE A 127 1.32 -13.83 13.05
N PHE A 128 2.11 -12.77 13.25
CA PHE A 128 1.62 -11.39 13.33
C PHE A 128 1.70 -10.64 11.99
N LYS A 129 2.14 -11.30 10.91
CA LYS A 129 2.33 -10.68 9.58
C LYS A 129 1.04 -10.01 9.09
N GLU A 130 -0.07 -10.72 9.19
CA GLU A 130 -1.35 -10.29 8.62
C GLU A 130 -1.94 -9.11 9.39
N ILE A 131 -1.96 -9.18 10.72
CA ILE A 131 -2.46 -8.10 11.59
C ILE A 131 -1.61 -6.84 11.40
N THR A 132 -0.29 -6.97 11.41
CA THR A 132 0.60 -5.80 11.25
C THR A 132 0.44 -5.17 9.87
N GLY A 133 0.31 -5.99 8.82
CA GLY A 133 0.07 -5.53 7.45
C GLY A 133 -1.26 -4.78 7.33
N ALA A 134 -2.33 -5.32 7.91
CA ALA A 134 -3.65 -4.68 7.95
C ALA A 134 -3.61 -3.33 8.69
N LEU A 135 -2.98 -3.27 9.86
CA LEU A 135 -2.82 -2.02 10.62
C LEU A 135 -2.04 -0.96 9.83
N LEU A 136 -0.92 -1.32 9.23
CA LEU A 136 -0.13 -0.40 8.42
C LEU A 136 -0.91 0.09 7.19
N TYR A 137 -1.66 -0.80 6.54
CA TYR A 137 -2.52 -0.45 5.42
C TYR A 137 -3.62 0.53 5.84
N SER A 138 -4.34 0.22 6.92
CA SER A 138 -5.43 1.07 7.41
C SER A 138 -4.92 2.45 7.83
N CYS A 139 -3.81 2.50 8.55
CA CYS A 139 -3.14 3.77 8.89
C CYS A 139 -2.72 4.56 7.63
N GLY A 140 -2.14 3.89 6.64
CA GLY A 140 -1.70 4.53 5.40
C GLY A 140 -2.85 5.15 4.61
N VAL A 141 -3.96 4.43 4.49
CA VAL A 141 -5.19 4.88 3.82
C VAL A 141 -5.77 6.12 4.52
N MET A 142 -5.81 6.11 5.85
CA MET A 142 -6.43 7.18 6.62
C MET A 142 -5.54 8.41 6.81
N LEU A 143 -4.21 8.25 6.69
CA LEU A 143 -3.23 9.29 6.98
C LEU A 143 -3.53 10.61 6.26
N PRO A 144 -3.80 10.66 4.94
CA PRO A 144 -4.03 11.93 4.25
C PRO A 144 -5.27 12.67 4.77
N ALA A 145 -6.35 11.95 5.05
CA ALA A 145 -7.60 12.55 5.53
C ALA A 145 -7.46 13.03 6.99
N LEU A 146 -6.85 12.22 7.86
CA LEU A 146 -6.59 12.60 9.25
C LEU A 146 -5.61 13.78 9.38
N SER A 147 -4.68 13.93 8.43
CA SER A 147 -3.66 15.00 8.45
C SER A 147 -4.22 16.40 8.22
N PHE A 148 -5.42 16.52 7.61
CA PHE A 148 -6.01 17.82 7.26
C PHE A 148 -7.40 18.02 7.84
N ARG A 149 -7.89 17.11 8.69
CA ARG A 149 -9.17 17.28 9.36
C ARG A 149 -9.12 18.54 10.23
N GLN A 150 -10.17 19.36 10.13
CA GLN A 150 -10.30 20.58 10.93
C GLN A 150 -11.23 20.36 12.14
N ALA A 151 -12.17 19.43 12.03
CA ALA A 151 -13.12 19.09 13.09
C ALA A 151 -12.60 17.96 13.99
N SER A 152 -13.04 18.00 15.25
CA SER A 152 -12.93 16.86 16.18
C SER A 152 -13.73 15.67 15.65
N LEU A 153 -13.23 14.45 15.87
CA LEU A 153 -13.94 13.24 15.47
C LEU A 153 -15.24 13.14 16.27
N THR A 154 -16.35 12.96 15.58
CA THR A 154 -17.61 12.59 16.20
C THR A 154 -17.56 11.13 16.65
N SER A 155 -18.48 10.71 17.52
CA SER A 155 -18.60 9.29 17.91
C SER A 155 -18.90 8.38 16.71
N ALA A 156 -19.60 8.89 15.70
CA ALA A 156 -19.87 8.17 14.46
C ALA A 156 -18.60 7.98 13.62
N ASP A 157 -17.75 9.02 13.53
CA ASP A 157 -16.45 8.92 12.85
C ASP A 157 -15.56 7.89 13.53
N GLN A 158 -15.49 7.92 14.86
CA GLN A 158 -14.71 6.96 15.64
C GLN A 158 -15.18 5.52 15.41
N LEU A 159 -16.50 5.30 15.36
CA LEU A 159 -17.07 3.98 15.08
C LEU A 159 -16.69 3.48 13.68
N MET A 160 -16.75 4.34 12.66
CA MET A 160 -16.36 3.99 11.29
C MET A 160 -14.87 3.66 11.19
N ILE A 161 -14.02 4.40 11.92
CA ILE A 161 -12.58 4.10 11.99
C ILE A 161 -12.34 2.72 12.59
N VAL A 162 -13.00 2.40 13.71
CA VAL A 162 -12.82 1.11 14.39
C VAL A 162 -13.33 -0.06 13.55
N GLN A 163 -14.39 0.12 12.76
CA GLN A 163 -14.89 -0.94 11.87
C GLN A 163 -13.98 -1.23 10.66
N PHE A 164 -13.11 -0.29 10.30
CA PHE A 164 -12.21 -0.41 9.16
C PHE A 164 -10.87 -1.09 9.50
N VAL A 165 -10.48 -1.09 10.79
CA VAL A 165 -9.22 -1.64 11.30
C VAL A 165 -9.39 -3.09 11.75
#